data_AF-A0A1G0JC89-F1
#
_entry.id   AF-A0A1G0JC89-F1
#
_cell.length_a   1.000
_cell.length_b   1.000
_cell.length_c   1.000
_cell.angle_alpha   90.00
_cell.angle_beta   90.00
_cell.angle_gamma   90.00
#
_symmetry.space_group_name_H-M   'P 1'
#
loop_
_entity.id
_entity.type
_entity.pdbx_description
1 polymer ?
#
loop_
_entity_poly.entity_id
_entity_poly.type
_entity_poly.pdbx_seq_one_letter_code
_entity_poly.pdbx_strand_id
1 'polypeptide(L)'
;MDFRISQPSRYLKSQLIVFLSIIFSTSSVNAVEESDIMNDANKMFSEIQSHVPNIKSFDFEKHKNEIPGIYSTYGPTMLERLGRGTSGSLFYIFPDGTYLYTKWADIMPETIYEKGHWEINDSFITFIGDNSLSKERSTSEKYLPIRMENNNILIMGNKWDYHYFSTHYFDGDDPAFIMLVATHEKIKNISNVEIEPLKAELMERAWKPWFFAEGFPPHQLKVDAYNKSDLVAVVQTISGHMIPLEEGGGSRVKARIVSLIKGKSEGEVIDIFYGAVNIGQKYIANLIWDAELNGYKYYDLNMDIPVVELENYDQDAIERTMGAWGLTGKAISFENNYYLPDCNTKCDDICQRKFEYVQYMFSQRQ
;
A
#
# COMPACT_ATOMS: atom_id res chain seq x y z
N MET A 1 50.03 -57.31 -5.91
CA MET A 1 48.79 -57.36 -5.11
C MET A 1 47.89 -56.29 -5.67
N ASP A 2 46.90 -56.75 -6.42
CA ASP A 2 45.88 -55.97 -7.10
C ASP A 2 44.97 -55.25 -6.13
N PHE A 3 44.56 -54.01 -6.45
CA PHE A 3 43.18 -53.60 -6.20
C PHE A 3 42.65 -52.80 -7.39
N ARG A 4 41.56 -53.35 -7.95
CA ARG A 4 40.89 -52.97 -9.18
C ARG A 4 40.14 -51.65 -9.01
N ILE A 5 40.24 -50.82 -10.04
CA ILE A 5 39.31 -49.72 -10.32
C ILE A 5 37.97 -50.33 -10.73
N SER A 6 36.94 -50.18 -9.89
CA SER A 6 35.56 -50.52 -10.27
C SER A 6 34.91 -49.33 -10.97
N GLN A 7 34.46 -49.57 -12.21
CA GLN A 7 33.64 -48.65 -13.00
C GLN A 7 32.35 -48.25 -12.25
N PRO A 8 31.86 -47.01 -12.43
CA PRO A 8 30.51 -46.65 -12.03
C PRO A 8 29.49 -47.34 -12.94
N SER A 9 28.46 -47.92 -12.31
CA SER A 9 27.37 -48.64 -12.95
C SER A 9 26.58 -47.77 -13.93
N ARG A 10 26.25 -48.34 -15.08
CA ARG A 10 25.50 -47.74 -16.20
C ARG A 10 24.00 -47.50 -15.94
N TYR A 11 23.57 -47.30 -14.69
CA TYR A 11 22.14 -47.27 -14.33
C TYR A 11 21.63 -45.97 -13.71
N LEU A 12 22.35 -44.86 -13.86
CA LEU A 12 21.96 -43.55 -13.29
C LEU A 12 22.01 -42.38 -14.28
N LYS A 13 21.96 -42.66 -15.59
CA LYS A 13 21.97 -41.63 -16.65
C LYS A 13 20.66 -41.44 -17.42
N SER A 14 19.57 -42.12 -17.03
CA SER A 14 18.29 -42.04 -17.77
C SER A 14 17.10 -41.52 -16.97
N GLN A 15 17.29 -41.00 -15.74
CA GLN A 15 16.22 -40.36 -14.96
C GLN A 15 16.50 -38.90 -14.59
N LEU A 16 17.64 -38.32 -14.98
CA LEU A 16 17.98 -36.93 -14.67
C LEU A 16 17.68 -35.92 -15.80
N ILE A 17 17.06 -36.34 -16.91
CA ILE A 17 16.74 -35.46 -18.06
C ILE A 17 15.22 -35.28 -18.26
N VAL A 18 14.37 -35.96 -17.49
CA VAL A 18 12.90 -35.79 -17.61
C VAL A 18 12.30 -34.98 -16.45
N PHE A 19 13.02 -34.80 -15.33
CA PHE A 19 12.52 -34.02 -14.19
C PHE A 19 13.02 -32.57 -14.11
N LEU A 20 13.95 -32.15 -14.98
CA LEU A 20 14.42 -30.76 -15.06
C LEU A 20 13.72 -29.92 -16.15
N SER A 21 12.83 -30.53 -16.94
CA SER A 21 12.10 -29.86 -18.03
C SER A 21 10.63 -29.57 -17.70
N ILE A 22 10.15 -29.96 -16.52
CA ILE A 22 8.74 -29.84 -16.12
C ILE A 22 8.54 -28.87 -14.92
N ILE A 23 9.61 -28.43 -14.25
CA ILE A 23 9.51 -27.50 -13.11
C ILE A 23 9.93 -26.05 -13.48
N PHE A 24 10.48 -25.82 -14.68
CA PHE A 24 10.80 -24.47 -15.17
C PHE A 24 9.82 -23.90 -16.20
N SER A 25 8.75 -24.61 -16.56
CA SER A 25 7.81 -24.16 -17.60
C SER A 25 6.50 -23.59 -17.05
N THR A 26 6.12 -23.82 -15.80
CA THR A 26 4.83 -23.32 -15.29
C THR A 26 4.93 -21.90 -14.71
N SER A 27 6.03 -21.55 -14.04
CA SER A 27 6.22 -20.20 -13.49
C SER A 27 6.54 -19.17 -14.57
N SER A 28 7.31 -19.54 -15.60
CA SER A 28 7.63 -18.63 -16.71
C SER A 28 6.46 -18.43 -17.67
N VAL A 29 5.62 -19.44 -17.89
CA VAL A 29 4.45 -19.31 -18.78
C VAL A 29 3.40 -18.41 -18.12
N ASN A 30 3.09 -18.62 -16.83
CA ASN A 30 2.14 -17.77 -16.12
C ASN A 30 2.62 -16.31 -16.04
N ALA A 31 3.92 -16.07 -15.78
CA ALA A 31 4.46 -14.71 -15.73
C ALA A 31 4.49 -14.00 -17.10
N VAL A 32 4.73 -14.74 -18.18
CA VAL A 32 4.68 -14.20 -19.56
C VAL A 32 3.23 -13.90 -19.95
N GLU A 33 2.30 -14.79 -19.63
CA GLU A 33 0.87 -14.61 -19.91
C GLU A 33 0.28 -13.42 -19.14
N GLU A 34 0.61 -13.27 -17.86
CA GLU A 34 0.18 -12.13 -17.04
C GLU A 34 0.77 -10.81 -17.57
N SER A 35 2.08 -10.79 -17.89
CA SER A 35 2.73 -9.63 -18.52
C SER A 35 2.11 -9.26 -19.88
N ASP A 36 1.71 -10.25 -20.68
CA ASP A 36 1.06 -10.03 -21.97
C ASP A 36 -0.35 -9.44 -21.81
N ILE A 37 -1.07 -9.81 -20.75
CA ILE A 37 -2.40 -9.27 -20.45
C ILE A 37 -2.30 -7.83 -19.93
N MET A 38 -1.37 -7.57 -19.00
CA MET A 38 -1.14 -6.25 -18.41
C MET A 38 -0.71 -5.18 -19.43
N ASN A 39 -0.24 -5.58 -20.61
CA ASN A 39 0.15 -4.66 -21.68
C ASN A 39 -0.86 -4.57 -22.83
N ASP A 40 -1.97 -5.32 -22.77
CA ASP A 40 -3.01 -5.35 -23.80
C ASP A 40 -4.37 -5.00 -23.18
N ALA A 41 -4.83 -3.77 -23.46
CA ALA A 41 -6.09 -3.25 -22.92
C ALA A 41 -7.29 -4.14 -23.24
N ASN A 42 -7.31 -4.81 -24.40
CA ASN A 42 -8.43 -5.68 -24.77
C ASN A 42 -8.42 -6.96 -23.95
N LYS A 43 -7.24 -7.55 -23.71
CA LYS A 43 -7.13 -8.75 -22.85
C LYS A 43 -7.48 -8.41 -21.41
N MET A 44 -6.89 -7.36 -20.86
CA MET A 44 -7.15 -6.88 -19.50
C MET A 44 -8.65 -6.58 -19.31
N PHE A 45 -9.26 -5.85 -20.23
CA PHE A 45 -10.71 -5.60 -20.20
C PHE A 45 -11.54 -6.88 -20.28
N SER A 46 -11.20 -7.79 -21.20
CA SER A 46 -11.97 -9.05 -21.39
C SER A 46 -11.94 -9.92 -20.13
N GLU A 47 -10.80 -9.97 -19.44
CA GLU A 47 -10.66 -10.74 -18.20
C GLU A 47 -11.49 -10.13 -17.07
N ILE A 48 -11.42 -8.80 -16.87
CA ILE A 48 -12.24 -8.10 -15.88
C ILE A 48 -13.74 -8.30 -16.20
N GLN A 49 -14.14 -8.14 -17.47
CA GLN A 49 -15.54 -8.28 -17.88
C GLN A 49 -16.07 -9.71 -17.70
N SER A 50 -15.22 -10.74 -17.81
CA SER A 50 -15.65 -12.12 -17.58
C SER A 50 -16.08 -12.40 -16.13
N HIS A 51 -15.61 -11.58 -15.17
CA HIS A 51 -15.96 -11.65 -13.75
C HIS A 51 -16.94 -10.55 -13.33
N VAL A 52 -16.92 -9.41 -14.01
CA VAL A 52 -17.80 -8.25 -13.75
C VAL A 52 -18.53 -7.90 -15.06
N PRO A 53 -19.61 -8.61 -15.44
CA PRO A 53 -20.22 -8.48 -16.76
C PRO A 53 -20.87 -7.12 -17.03
N ASN A 54 -21.16 -6.35 -15.98
CA ASN A 54 -21.86 -5.06 -16.03
C ASN A 54 -20.92 -3.86 -16.26
N ILE A 55 -19.83 -4.07 -17.00
CA ILE A 55 -18.89 -3.02 -17.42
C ILE A 55 -18.77 -2.98 -18.95
N LYS A 56 -18.32 -1.84 -19.46
CA LYS A 56 -18.13 -1.57 -20.88
C LYS A 56 -16.73 -1.04 -21.12
N SER A 57 -16.15 -1.41 -22.26
CA SER A 57 -14.86 -0.87 -22.70
C SER A 57 -15.01 0.62 -22.97
N PHE A 58 -13.96 1.38 -22.69
CA PHE A 58 -13.95 2.81 -22.99
C PHE A 58 -13.60 3.06 -24.47
N ASP A 59 -14.44 3.81 -25.18
CA ASP A 59 -14.21 4.20 -26.58
C ASP A 59 -13.54 5.59 -26.61
N PHE A 60 -12.21 5.61 -26.74
CA PHE A 60 -11.42 6.84 -26.74
C PHE A 60 -11.73 7.77 -27.92
N GLU A 61 -12.08 7.22 -29.09
CA GLU A 61 -12.40 8.02 -30.27
C GLU A 61 -13.62 8.91 -30.03
N LYS A 62 -14.61 8.38 -29.31
CA LYS A 62 -15.83 9.12 -28.98
C LYS A 62 -15.74 9.91 -27.69
N HIS A 63 -15.02 9.40 -26.69
CA HIS A 63 -15.16 9.85 -25.31
C HIS A 63 -13.88 10.39 -24.68
N LYS A 64 -12.77 10.61 -25.43
CA LYS A 64 -11.52 11.14 -24.85
C LYS A 64 -11.70 12.43 -24.03
N ASN A 65 -12.63 13.30 -24.41
CA ASN A 65 -12.90 14.56 -23.71
C ASN A 65 -13.61 14.35 -22.35
N GLU A 66 -14.06 13.13 -22.07
CA GLU A 66 -14.63 12.73 -20.79
C GLU A 66 -13.60 12.14 -19.83
N ILE A 67 -12.32 11.99 -20.21
CA ILE A 67 -11.28 11.54 -19.29
C ILE A 67 -10.93 12.60 -18.24
N PRO A 68 -10.71 13.90 -18.58
CA PRO A 68 -10.31 14.87 -17.59
C PRO A 68 -11.27 14.99 -16.40
N GLY A 69 -10.74 14.95 -15.19
CA GLY A 69 -11.52 14.96 -13.96
C GLY A 69 -10.72 14.54 -12.74
N ILE A 70 -11.44 14.40 -11.62
CA ILE A 70 -10.91 13.90 -10.36
C ILE A 70 -11.38 12.46 -10.21
N TYR A 71 -10.44 11.57 -9.97
CA TYR A 71 -10.66 10.15 -9.71
C TYR A 71 -10.20 9.83 -8.29
N SER A 72 -10.94 9.01 -7.56
CA SER A 72 -10.68 8.68 -6.16
C SER A 72 -10.81 7.18 -5.92
N THR A 73 -9.95 6.60 -5.07
CA THR A 73 -10.14 5.24 -4.55
C THR A 73 -11.41 5.10 -3.71
N TYR A 74 -11.92 6.20 -3.16
CA TYR A 74 -13.21 6.29 -2.46
C TYR A 74 -14.19 7.14 -3.28
N GLY A 75 -14.52 6.67 -4.49
CA GLY A 75 -15.62 7.25 -5.28
C GLY A 75 -17.00 6.87 -4.73
N PRO A 76 -18.09 7.38 -5.33
CA PRO A 76 -19.44 7.23 -4.79
C PRO A 76 -19.83 5.76 -4.59
N THR A 77 -19.43 4.88 -5.51
CA THR A 77 -19.77 3.46 -5.43
C THR A 77 -19.05 2.76 -4.28
N MET A 78 -17.78 3.11 -4.04
CA MET A 78 -17.03 2.57 -2.89
C MET A 78 -17.59 3.11 -1.56
N LEU A 79 -17.92 4.41 -1.51
CA LEU A 79 -18.50 5.05 -0.33
C LEU A 79 -19.84 4.45 0.07
N GLU A 80 -20.68 4.08 -0.90
CA GLU A 80 -21.94 3.38 -0.64
C GLU A 80 -21.74 2.00 -0.01
N ARG A 81 -20.64 1.30 -0.35
CA ARG A 81 -20.35 -0.06 0.13
C ARG A 81 -19.63 -0.09 1.47
N LEU A 82 -18.56 0.69 1.63
CA LEU A 82 -17.69 0.65 2.81
C LEU A 82 -17.84 1.87 3.73
N GLY A 83 -18.56 2.89 3.30
CA GLY A 83 -18.44 4.21 3.90
C GLY A 83 -17.09 4.84 3.56
N ARG A 84 -16.61 5.73 4.43
CA ARG A 84 -15.39 6.50 4.17
C ARG A 84 -14.13 5.70 4.49
N GLY A 85 -13.08 5.94 3.71
CA GLY A 85 -11.76 5.35 3.90
C GLY A 85 -10.95 6.00 4.99
N THR A 86 -9.98 5.26 5.54
CA THR A 86 -8.96 5.78 6.46
C THR A 86 -7.70 6.25 5.74
N SER A 87 -7.58 5.91 4.46
CA SER A 87 -6.55 6.35 3.53
C SER A 87 -7.06 6.27 2.11
N GLY A 88 -6.39 6.92 1.18
CA GLY A 88 -6.80 6.89 -0.21
C GLY A 88 -5.86 7.66 -1.13
N SER A 89 -6.21 7.66 -2.41
CA SER A 89 -5.47 8.43 -3.40
C SER A 89 -6.40 9.05 -4.43
N LEU A 90 -5.97 10.18 -4.99
CA LEU A 90 -6.67 10.87 -6.05
C LEU A 90 -5.78 11.07 -7.27
N PHE A 91 -6.38 10.92 -8.44
CA PHE A 91 -5.84 11.43 -9.70
C PHE A 91 -6.61 12.66 -10.13
N TYR A 92 -5.91 13.77 -10.27
CA TYR A 92 -6.40 14.97 -10.94
C TYR A 92 -5.86 14.97 -12.36
N ILE A 93 -6.72 14.62 -13.32
CA ILE A 93 -6.38 14.58 -14.75
C ILE A 93 -6.92 15.85 -15.40
N PHE A 94 -6.05 16.77 -15.80
CA PHE A 94 -6.46 18.08 -16.31
C PHE A 94 -6.67 18.06 -17.84
N PRO A 95 -7.64 18.83 -18.38
CA PRO A 95 -7.88 18.92 -19.81
C PRO A 95 -6.70 19.46 -20.65
N ASP A 96 -5.76 20.16 -20.01
CA ASP A 96 -4.57 20.72 -20.66
C ASP A 96 -3.42 19.72 -20.85
N GLY A 97 -3.67 18.43 -20.55
CA GLY A 97 -2.68 17.36 -20.71
C GLY A 97 -1.77 17.15 -19.49
N THR A 98 -2.00 17.85 -18.39
CA THR A 98 -1.24 17.67 -17.14
C THR A 98 -2.00 16.80 -16.14
N TYR A 99 -1.29 16.23 -15.16
CA TYR A 99 -1.92 15.52 -14.03
C TYR A 99 -1.21 15.78 -12.70
N LEU A 100 -1.93 15.55 -11.61
CA LEU A 100 -1.42 15.43 -10.25
C LEU A 100 -1.95 14.14 -9.64
N TYR A 101 -1.09 13.37 -8.99
CA TYR A 101 -1.44 12.22 -8.18
C TYR A 101 -1.18 12.52 -6.71
N THR A 102 -2.21 12.36 -5.88
CA THR A 102 -2.13 12.62 -4.44
C THR A 102 -2.47 11.39 -3.64
N LYS A 103 -1.91 11.28 -2.43
CA LYS A 103 -2.33 10.33 -1.41
C LYS A 103 -2.71 11.08 -0.15
N TRP A 104 -3.63 10.51 0.63
CA TRP A 104 -4.04 11.01 1.94
C TRP A 104 -4.31 9.85 2.89
N ALA A 105 -4.30 10.15 4.18
CA ALA A 105 -4.78 9.28 5.25
C ALA A 105 -5.37 10.13 6.37
N ASP A 106 -6.14 9.53 7.27
CA ASP A 106 -6.71 10.26 8.44
C ASP A 106 -5.63 11.00 9.25
N ILE A 107 -4.40 10.49 9.18
CA ILE A 107 -3.21 10.95 9.90
C ILE A 107 -2.17 11.59 8.97
N MET A 108 -2.45 11.63 7.66
CA MET A 108 -1.57 12.23 6.65
C MET A 108 -2.32 13.28 5.84
N PRO A 109 -1.92 14.55 5.89
CA PRO A 109 -2.52 15.55 5.03
C PRO A 109 -2.31 15.15 3.58
N GLU A 110 -3.29 15.40 2.74
CA GLU A 110 -3.18 15.11 1.31
C GLU A 110 -1.87 15.67 0.75
N THR A 111 -1.10 14.81 0.08
CA THR A 111 0.23 15.12 -0.41
C THR A 111 0.34 14.72 -1.87
N ILE A 112 0.96 15.56 -2.69
CA ILE A 112 1.27 15.26 -4.10
C ILE A 112 2.47 14.33 -4.14
N TYR A 113 2.26 13.11 -4.64
CA TYR A 113 3.28 12.09 -4.83
C TYR A 113 3.87 12.13 -6.24
N GLU A 114 3.07 12.57 -7.21
CA GLU A 114 3.53 12.64 -8.60
C GLU A 114 2.79 13.73 -9.36
N LYS A 115 3.48 14.31 -10.34
CA LYS A 115 2.92 15.26 -11.30
C LYS A 115 3.62 15.12 -12.64
N GLY A 116 2.93 15.48 -13.70
CA GLY A 116 3.50 15.38 -15.04
C GLY A 116 2.47 15.57 -16.15
N HIS A 117 2.62 14.79 -17.20
CA HIS A 117 1.73 14.80 -18.37
C HIS A 117 1.04 13.46 -18.57
N TRP A 118 -0.13 13.49 -19.19
CA TRP A 118 -0.85 12.28 -19.55
C TRP A 118 -1.15 12.25 -21.04
N GLU A 119 -1.18 11.05 -21.60
CA GLU A 119 -1.51 10.80 -22.99
C GLU A 119 -2.30 9.50 -23.14
N ILE A 120 -2.88 9.28 -24.32
CA ILE A 120 -3.62 8.06 -24.63
C ILE A 120 -2.75 7.23 -25.57
N ASN A 121 -2.34 6.04 -25.13
CA ASN A 121 -1.53 5.10 -25.90
C ASN A 121 -2.10 3.70 -25.77
N ASP A 122 -2.24 2.98 -26.88
CA ASP A 122 -2.67 1.56 -26.90
C ASP A 122 -3.94 1.29 -26.07
N SER A 123 -4.91 2.21 -26.11
CA SER A 123 -6.15 2.16 -25.31
C SER A 123 -5.93 2.20 -23.79
N PHE A 124 -4.82 2.76 -23.33
CA PHE A 124 -4.56 3.14 -21.94
C PHE A 124 -4.41 4.65 -21.79
N ILE A 125 -4.69 5.14 -20.59
CA ILE A 125 -4.21 6.44 -20.11
C ILE A 125 -2.80 6.21 -19.59
N THR A 126 -1.79 6.85 -20.19
CA THR A 126 -0.40 6.75 -19.75
C THR A 126 -0.03 8.01 -18.98
N PHE A 127 0.49 7.86 -17.77
CA PHE A 127 0.99 8.95 -16.94
C PHE A 127 2.51 9.00 -17.02
N ILE A 128 3.04 10.18 -17.36
CA ILE A 128 4.46 10.45 -17.54
C ILE A 128 4.87 11.48 -16.51
N GLY A 129 5.45 11.02 -15.39
CA GLY A 129 5.92 11.87 -14.31
C GLY A 129 7.08 12.78 -14.74
N ASP A 130 7.10 14.00 -14.21
CA ASP A 130 8.15 14.98 -14.47
C ASP A 130 9.43 14.76 -13.63
N ASN A 131 9.44 13.71 -12.81
CA ASN A 131 10.54 13.31 -11.93
C ASN A 131 10.99 14.40 -10.94
N SER A 132 10.07 15.32 -10.58
CA SER A 132 10.34 16.34 -9.57
C SER A 132 10.50 15.79 -8.15
N LEU A 133 10.09 14.54 -7.90
CA LEU A 133 10.26 13.82 -6.63
C LEU A 133 11.06 12.53 -6.84
N SER A 134 11.96 12.23 -5.91
CA SER A 134 13.05 11.28 -6.17
C SER A 134 12.70 9.79 -6.06
N LYS A 135 11.61 9.37 -5.39
CA LYS A 135 11.53 7.96 -4.95
C LYS A 135 10.17 7.26 -4.93
N GLU A 136 9.04 7.93 -5.09
CA GLU A 136 7.75 7.23 -5.03
C GLU A 136 6.86 7.66 -6.22
N ARG A 137 6.80 6.80 -7.24
CA ARG A 137 5.88 6.97 -8.36
C ARG A 137 4.57 6.25 -8.07
N SER A 138 3.52 6.64 -8.75
CA SER A 138 2.36 5.79 -9.01
C SER A 138 2.81 4.35 -9.27
N THR A 139 2.10 3.40 -8.68
CA THR A 139 2.37 1.96 -8.80
C THR A 139 2.22 1.44 -10.23
N SER A 140 1.51 2.19 -11.09
CA SER A 140 1.30 1.88 -12.50
C SER A 140 1.59 3.10 -13.39
N GLU A 141 2.14 2.87 -14.58
CA GLU A 141 2.37 3.91 -15.60
C GLU A 141 1.22 4.00 -16.60
N LYS A 142 0.46 2.91 -16.76
CA LYS A 142 -0.68 2.80 -17.66
C LYS A 142 -1.93 2.44 -16.88
N TYR A 143 -3.05 3.06 -17.26
CA TYR A 143 -4.34 2.88 -16.62
C TYR A 143 -5.40 2.54 -17.66
N LEU A 144 -6.12 1.45 -17.45
CA LEU A 144 -7.24 1.03 -18.29
C LEU A 144 -8.50 1.78 -17.83
N PRO A 145 -9.10 2.65 -18.67
CA PRO A 145 -10.40 3.20 -18.37
C PRO A 145 -11.50 2.17 -18.64
N ILE A 146 -12.41 2.05 -17.68
CA ILE A 146 -13.54 1.14 -17.69
C ILE A 146 -14.80 1.97 -17.47
N ARG A 147 -15.84 1.75 -18.27
CA ARG A 147 -17.13 2.43 -18.10
C ARG A 147 -18.11 1.53 -17.37
N MET A 148 -18.67 2.03 -16.27
CA MET A 148 -19.73 1.38 -15.53
C MET A 148 -21.09 1.51 -16.25
N GLU A 149 -22.09 0.71 -15.86
CA GLU A 149 -23.45 0.80 -16.40
C GLU A 149 -24.09 2.19 -16.27
N ASN A 150 -23.82 2.89 -15.17
CA ASN A 150 -24.27 4.27 -14.93
C ASN A 150 -23.50 5.32 -15.75
N ASN A 151 -22.66 4.88 -16.71
CA ASN A 151 -21.73 5.66 -17.52
C ASN A 151 -20.59 6.34 -16.75
N ASN A 152 -20.44 6.08 -15.44
CA ASN A 152 -19.27 6.57 -14.72
C ASN A 152 -17.99 5.88 -15.21
N ILE A 153 -16.85 6.54 -15.01
CA ILE A 153 -15.55 6.06 -15.48
C ILE A 153 -14.73 5.62 -14.27
N LEU A 154 -14.22 4.40 -14.33
CA LEU A 154 -13.17 3.88 -13.46
C LEU A 154 -11.85 3.87 -14.22
N ILE A 155 -10.74 4.02 -13.52
CA ILE A 155 -9.40 3.74 -14.07
C ILE A 155 -8.72 2.68 -13.21
N MET A 156 -8.15 1.66 -13.86
CA MET A 156 -7.41 0.57 -13.20
C MET A 156 -5.96 0.60 -13.65
N GLY A 157 -5.01 0.69 -12.72
CA GLY A 157 -3.59 0.57 -13.06
C GLY A 157 -3.26 -0.82 -13.59
N ASN A 158 -2.51 -0.87 -14.68
CA ASN A 158 -2.19 -2.12 -15.37
C ASN A 158 -1.19 -3.02 -14.61
N LYS A 159 -0.58 -2.51 -13.53
CA LYS A 159 0.37 -3.25 -12.70
C LYS A 159 -0.28 -3.74 -11.41
N TRP A 160 -0.07 -3.02 -10.32
CA TRP A 160 -0.51 -3.44 -8.98
C TRP A 160 -2.01 -3.61 -8.87
N ASP A 161 -2.77 -2.69 -9.44
CA ASP A 161 -4.21 -2.69 -9.27
C ASP A 161 -4.83 -3.88 -10.02
N TYR A 162 -4.38 -4.12 -11.25
CA TYR A 162 -4.77 -5.31 -12.01
C TYR A 162 -4.37 -6.61 -11.30
N HIS A 163 -3.13 -6.70 -10.83
CA HIS A 163 -2.66 -7.88 -10.11
C HIS A 163 -3.46 -8.13 -8.83
N TYR A 164 -3.79 -7.08 -8.08
CA TYR A 164 -4.64 -7.18 -6.90
C TYR A 164 -6.02 -7.72 -7.27
N PHE A 165 -6.63 -7.20 -8.34
CA PHE A 165 -7.89 -7.72 -8.85
C PHE A 165 -7.75 -9.21 -9.20
N SER A 166 -6.76 -9.54 -10.04
CA SER A 166 -6.56 -10.88 -10.60
C SER A 166 -6.29 -11.95 -9.55
N THR A 167 -5.64 -11.62 -8.44
CA THR A 167 -5.39 -12.61 -7.38
C THR A 167 -6.56 -12.75 -6.39
N HIS A 168 -7.27 -11.67 -6.07
CA HIS A 168 -8.25 -11.70 -4.97
C HIS A 168 -9.67 -12.09 -5.40
N TYR A 169 -10.06 -11.94 -6.68
CA TYR A 169 -11.37 -12.44 -7.10
C TYR A 169 -11.47 -13.98 -7.09
N PHE A 170 -10.34 -14.70 -7.06
CA PHE A 170 -10.31 -16.17 -6.95
C PHE A 170 -10.51 -16.69 -5.52
N ASP A 171 -10.35 -15.83 -4.50
CA ASP A 171 -10.45 -16.23 -3.08
C ASP A 171 -11.90 -16.26 -2.56
N GLY A 172 -12.89 -16.03 -3.44
CA GLY A 172 -14.31 -16.10 -3.13
C GLY A 172 -14.97 -14.76 -2.78
N ASP A 173 -14.24 -13.65 -2.92
CA ASP A 173 -14.76 -12.29 -2.73
C ASP A 173 -15.61 -11.83 -3.93
N ASP A 174 -16.56 -10.91 -3.68
CA ASP A 174 -17.39 -10.31 -4.73
C ASP A 174 -16.49 -9.60 -5.78
N PRO A 175 -16.40 -10.10 -7.03
CA PRO A 175 -15.49 -9.53 -8.03
C PRO A 175 -15.79 -8.06 -8.34
N ALA A 176 -17.06 -7.64 -8.23
CA ALA A 176 -17.43 -6.24 -8.41
C ALA A 176 -16.90 -5.38 -7.25
N PHE A 177 -16.84 -5.92 -6.03
CA PHE A 177 -16.22 -5.25 -4.90
C PHE A 177 -14.71 -5.14 -5.08
N ILE A 178 -14.04 -6.24 -5.43
CA ILE A 178 -12.59 -6.27 -5.63
C ILE A 178 -12.18 -5.31 -6.76
N MET A 179 -12.95 -5.22 -7.85
CA MET A 179 -12.74 -4.24 -8.91
C MET A 179 -12.79 -2.80 -8.37
N LEU A 180 -13.74 -2.48 -7.48
CA LEU A 180 -13.81 -1.16 -6.88
C LEU A 180 -12.59 -0.86 -5.99
N VAL A 181 -12.07 -1.86 -5.26
CA VAL A 181 -10.85 -1.70 -4.45
C VAL A 181 -9.63 -1.44 -5.35
N ALA A 182 -9.59 -2.08 -6.51
CA ALA A 182 -8.52 -1.98 -7.50
C ALA A 182 -8.71 -0.84 -8.52
N THR A 183 -9.60 0.14 -8.28
CA THR A 183 -9.82 1.24 -9.24
C THR A 183 -9.93 2.59 -8.57
N HIS A 184 -9.71 3.64 -9.36
CA HIS A 184 -10.12 4.99 -9.01
C HIS A 184 -11.37 5.34 -9.80
N GLU A 185 -12.42 5.73 -9.09
CA GLU A 185 -13.70 6.12 -9.68
C GLU A 185 -13.75 7.64 -9.87
N LYS A 186 -14.24 8.07 -11.04
CA LYS A 186 -14.41 9.49 -11.34
C LYS A 186 -15.49 10.10 -10.43
N ILE A 187 -15.11 11.13 -9.68
CA ILE A 187 -16.01 11.86 -8.77
C ILE A 187 -16.47 13.21 -9.34
N LYS A 188 -15.67 13.83 -10.21
CA LYS A 188 -15.93 15.18 -10.73
C LYS A 188 -15.24 15.41 -12.09
N ASN A 189 -15.90 16.15 -12.99
CA ASN A 189 -15.27 16.68 -14.19
C ASN A 189 -14.51 17.98 -13.87
N ILE A 190 -13.35 18.18 -14.48
CA ILE A 190 -12.60 19.44 -14.39
C ILE A 190 -12.85 20.24 -15.67
N SER A 191 -13.37 21.45 -15.54
CA SER A 191 -13.52 22.37 -16.67
C SER A 191 -12.26 23.19 -16.92
N ASN A 192 -12.11 23.73 -18.13
CA ASN A 192 -10.93 24.55 -18.50
C ASN A 192 -10.72 25.78 -17.60
N VAL A 193 -11.80 26.33 -17.04
CA VAL A 193 -11.72 27.52 -16.17
C VAL A 193 -11.27 27.19 -14.74
N GLU A 194 -11.37 25.92 -14.33
CA GLU A 194 -10.97 25.44 -13.00
C GLU A 194 -9.51 24.99 -12.95
N ILE A 195 -8.84 24.80 -14.10
CA ILE A 195 -7.50 24.20 -14.17
C ILE A 195 -6.50 24.97 -13.30
N GLU A 196 -6.26 26.24 -13.60
CA GLU A 196 -5.24 27.03 -12.91
C GLU A 196 -5.59 27.29 -11.44
N PRO A 197 -6.82 27.67 -11.06
CA PRO A 197 -7.20 27.78 -9.66
C PRO A 197 -7.00 26.48 -8.86
N LEU A 198 -7.43 25.34 -9.41
CA LEU A 198 -7.32 24.05 -8.72
C LEU A 198 -5.86 23.59 -8.58
N LYS A 199 -5.03 23.80 -9.61
CA LYS A 199 -3.60 23.53 -9.51
C LYS A 199 -2.94 24.41 -8.45
N ALA A 200 -3.24 25.71 -8.43
CA ALA A 200 -2.69 26.63 -7.44
C ALA A 200 -3.06 26.19 -6.01
N GLU A 201 -4.33 25.86 -5.79
CA GLU A 201 -4.82 25.34 -4.50
C GLU A 201 -4.09 24.05 -4.10
N LEU A 202 -3.97 23.07 -5.01
CA LEU A 202 -3.28 21.80 -4.75
C LEU A 202 -1.79 22.02 -4.47
N MET A 203 -1.15 22.91 -5.21
CA MET A 203 0.25 23.26 -4.98
C MET A 203 0.46 23.98 -3.64
N GLU A 204 -0.52 24.72 -3.15
CA GLU A 204 -0.44 25.35 -1.82
C GLU A 204 -0.68 24.32 -0.70
N ARG A 205 -1.75 23.52 -0.79
CA ARG A 205 -2.17 22.64 0.31
C ARG A 205 -1.51 21.26 0.31
N ALA A 206 -1.13 20.73 -0.85
CA ALA A 206 -0.70 19.34 -1.03
C ALA A 206 0.74 19.17 -1.56
N TRP A 207 1.39 20.20 -2.09
CA TRP A 207 2.80 20.11 -2.47
C TRP A 207 3.72 20.16 -1.25
N LYS A 208 4.24 18.99 -0.86
CA LYS A 208 5.12 18.83 0.30
C LYS A 208 6.42 18.11 -0.09
N PRO A 209 7.27 18.69 -0.97
CA PRO A 209 8.44 18.01 -1.49
C PRO A 209 9.47 17.62 -0.42
N TRP A 210 9.47 18.31 0.72
CA TRP A 210 10.28 17.94 1.89
C TRP A 210 9.94 16.56 2.46
N PHE A 211 8.74 16.04 2.18
CA PHE A 211 8.35 14.66 2.52
C PHE A 211 9.25 13.61 1.83
N PHE A 212 9.86 13.95 0.69
CA PHE A 212 10.62 13.04 -0.15
C PHE A 212 12.13 13.33 -0.21
N ALA A 213 12.63 14.32 0.53
CA ALA A 213 14.02 14.76 0.44
C ALA A 213 15.00 13.69 0.98
N GLU A 214 16.08 13.40 0.23
CA GLU A 214 17.16 12.53 0.71
C GLU A 214 17.80 13.13 1.97
N GLY A 215 17.84 12.36 3.05
CA GLY A 215 18.34 12.82 4.34
C GLY A 215 17.28 13.45 5.25
N PHE A 216 16.00 13.49 4.86
CA PHE A 216 14.89 13.57 5.81
C PHE A 216 14.78 12.19 6.47
N PRO A 217 15.32 11.97 7.67
CA PRO A 217 15.40 10.63 8.21
C PRO A 217 13.97 10.23 8.62
N PRO A 218 13.47 9.04 8.24
CA PRO A 218 12.32 8.47 8.95
C PRO A 218 12.59 8.42 10.46
N HIS A 219 13.87 8.40 10.85
CA HIS A 219 14.34 8.55 12.22
C HIS A 219 14.00 9.90 12.89
N GLN A 220 13.93 11.02 12.15
CA GLN A 220 13.63 12.34 12.72
C GLN A 220 12.13 12.55 12.85
N LEU A 221 11.32 12.03 11.91
CA LEU A 221 9.87 11.92 12.07
C LEU A 221 9.48 11.00 13.23
N LYS A 222 10.19 9.87 13.41
CA LYS A 222 9.95 8.92 14.52
C LYS A 222 10.48 9.39 15.86
N VAL A 223 11.61 10.11 15.92
CA VAL A 223 12.10 10.75 17.15
C VAL A 223 11.22 11.95 17.51
N ASP A 224 10.79 12.75 16.53
CA ASP A 224 9.79 13.78 16.75
C ASP A 224 8.45 13.19 17.18
N ALA A 225 8.06 12.04 16.62
CA ALA A 225 6.86 11.32 17.04
C ALA A 225 6.95 10.84 18.46
N TYR A 226 8.00 10.10 18.79
CA TYR A 226 8.26 9.70 20.15
C TYR A 226 8.29 10.90 21.12
N ASN A 227 8.93 12.01 20.73
CA ASN A 227 9.07 13.19 21.59
C ASN A 227 7.75 13.95 21.77
N LYS A 228 6.97 14.12 20.70
CA LYS A 228 5.72 14.90 20.70
C LYS A 228 4.48 14.07 21.07
N SER A 229 4.56 12.75 21.07
CA SER A 229 3.51 11.87 21.59
C SER A 229 3.41 11.96 23.12
N ASP A 230 2.18 12.01 23.62
CA ASP A 230 1.86 11.88 25.05
C ASP A 230 1.95 10.43 25.53
N LEU A 231 1.70 9.48 24.64
CA LEU A 231 1.73 8.04 24.90
C LEU A 231 2.42 7.31 23.73
N VAL A 232 3.36 6.42 24.05
CA VAL A 232 3.94 5.46 23.11
C VAL A 232 3.81 4.07 23.71
N ALA A 233 3.11 3.16 23.03
CA ALA A 233 2.81 1.84 23.57
C ALA A 233 2.55 0.81 22.48
N VAL A 234 2.74 -0.47 22.80
CA VAL A 234 2.08 -1.55 22.06
C VAL A 234 0.65 -1.64 22.56
N VAL A 235 -0.31 -1.51 21.66
CA VAL A 235 -1.74 -1.60 21.96
C VAL A 235 -2.36 -2.78 21.24
N GLN A 236 -3.26 -3.49 21.91
CA GLN A 236 -4.08 -4.53 21.30
C GLN A 236 -5.51 -4.03 21.14
N THR A 237 -6.02 -4.03 19.93
CA THR A 237 -7.38 -3.58 19.62
C THR A 237 -8.42 -4.55 20.21
N ILE A 238 -9.42 -4.00 20.89
CA ILE A 238 -10.52 -4.74 21.52
C ILE A 238 -11.80 -4.62 20.68
N SER A 239 -12.08 -3.41 20.18
CA SER A 239 -13.25 -3.10 19.36
C SER A 239 -12.99 -1.84 18.54
N GLY A 240 -13.55 -1.76 17.33
CA GLY A 240 -13.50 -0.56 16.49
C GLY A 240 -14.86 -0.25 15.89
N HIS A 241 -15.26 1.02 15.87
CA HIS A 241 -16.47 1.49 15.21
C HIS A 241 -16.18 2.76 14.42
N MET A 242 -16.79 2.89 13.24
CA MET A 242 -16.77 4.15 12.50
C MET A 242 -17.67 5.16 13.21
N ILE A 243 -17.16 6.39 13.37
CA ILE A 243 -17.89 7.51 13.96
C ILE A 243 -17.88 8.71 13.00
N PRO A 244 -18.95 9.52 12.97
CA PRO A 244 -18.96 10.77 12.22
C PRO A 244 -18.12 11.81 12.96
N LEU A 245 -16.98 12.21 12.36
CA LEU A 245 -16.13 13.32 12.81
C LEU A 245 -16.15 14.42 11.75
N GLU A 246 -15.98 15.68 12.17
CA GLU A 246 -16.28 16.89 11.37
C GLU A 246 -15.55 16.96 10.01
N GLU A 247 -14.38 16.34 9.87
CA GLU A 247 -13.58 16.40 8.63
C GLU A 247 -13.76 15.22 7.67
N GLY A 248 -14.47 14.16 8.06
CA GLY A 248 -14.04 12.89 7.45
C GLY A 248 -14.82 11.65 7.80
N GLY A 249 -15.60 11.66 8.89
CA GLY A 249 -15.69 10.39 9.63
C GLY A 249 -14.31 9.99 10.19
N GLY A 250 -14.29 9.04 11.10
CA GLY A 250 -13.06 8.44 11.60
C GLY A 250 -13.39 7.18 12.37
N SER A 251 -12.39 6.38 12.73
CA SER A 251 -12.63 5.25 13.62
C SER A 251 -12.50 5.68 15.08
N ARG A 252 -13.31 5.10 15.96
CA ARG A 252 -13.05 5.04 17.40
C ARG A 252 -12.74 3.60 17.76
N VAL A 253 -11.53 3.38 18.24
CA VAL A 253 -10.98 2.07 18.58
C VAL A 253 -10.74 2.04 20.08
N LYS A 254 -11.30 1.04 20.76
CA LYS A 254 -10.86 0.69 22.11
C LYS A 254 -9.69 -0.24 22.01
N ALA A 255 -8.59 0.11 22.66
CA ALA A 255 -7.40 -0.73 22.69
C ALA A 255 -6.86 -0.86 24.11
N ARG A 256 -6.28 -2.02 24.43
CA ARG A 256 -5.57 -2.25 25.68
C ARG A 256 -4.09 -1.95 25.47
N ILE A 257 -3.47 -1.18 26.37
CA ILE A 257 -2.01 -1.07 26.43
C ILE A 257 -1.47 -2.42 26.90
N VAL A 258 -0.78 -3.13 26.00
CA VAL A 258 -0.17 -4.44 26.31
C VAL A 258 1.31 -4.32 26.67
N SER A 259 1.98 -3.27 26.21
CA SER A 259 3.34 -2.93 26.65
C SER A 259 3.52 -1.42 26.55
N LEU A 260 4.05 -0.80 27.61
CA LEU A 260 4.24 0.65 27.67
C LEU A 260 5.68 1.04 27.32
N ILE A 261 5.82 2.07 26.47
CA ILE A 261 7.12 2.64 26.08
C ILE A 261 7.28 4.07 26.65
N LYS A 262 6.22 4.89 26.61
CA LYS A 262 6.16 6.26 27.15
C LYS A 262 4.72 6.59 27.55
N GLY A 263 4.48 7.25 28.67
CA GLY A 263 3.13 7.71 29.05
C GLY A 263 2.47 6.83 30.12
N LYS A 264 1.19 6.46 29.93
CA LYS A 264 0.32 5.83 30.95
C LYS A 264 0.50 4.32 31.14
N SER A 265 0.12 3.81 32.31
CA SER A 265 0.29 2.43 32.79
C SER A 265 -0.23 1.32 31.87
N GLU A 266 0.48 0.18 31.88
CA GLU A 266 0.08 -1.05 31.21
C GLU A 266 -1.29 -1.59 31.69
N GLY A 267 -2.00 -2.28 30.79
CA GLY A 267 -3.31 -2.86 31.06
C GLY A 267 -4.48 -1.87 30.97
N GLU A 268 -4.22 -0.56 30.90
CA GLU A 268 -5.25 0.45 30.70
C GLU A 268 -5.92 0.29 29.32
N VAL A 269 -7.23 0.48 29.29
CA VAL A 269 -8.02 0.50 28.05
C VAL A 269 -8.23 1.96 27.67
N ILE A 270 -7.79 2.32 26.47
CA ILE A 270 -7.85 3.67 25.94
C ILE A 270 -8.76 3.72 24.71
N ASP A 271 -9.38 4.88 24.50
CA ASP A 271 -10.03 5.21 23.24
C ASP A 271 -9.00 5.88 22.33
N ILE A 272 -8.89 5.35 21.12
CA ILE A 272 -8.03 5.85 20.07
C ILE A 272 -8.88 6.21 18.85
N PHE A 273 -8.75 7.44 18.40
CA PHE A 273 -9.43 7.99 17.25
C PHE A 273 -8.51 7.93 16.03
N TYR A 274 -9.08 7.66 14.86
CA TYR A 274 -8.36 7.49 13.59
C TYR A 274 -7.36 6.30 13.61
N GLY A 275 -7.70 5.22 14.31
CA GLY A 275 -6.88 4.00 14.41
C GLY A 275 -7.33 2.85 13.52
N ALA A 276 -6.46 1.87 13.30
CA ALA A 276 -6.84 0.62 12.64
C ALA A 276 -7.89 -0.15 13.43
N VAL A 277 -8.87 -0.68 12.68
CA VAL A 277 -10.07 -1.32 13.22
C VAL A 277 -9.98 -2.84 13.33
N ASN A 278 -8.89 -3.47 12.86
CA ASN A 278 -8.75 -4.93 12.92
C ASN A 278 -8.67 -5.38 14.37
N ILE A 279 -9.70 -6.07 14.86
CA ILE A 279 -9.86 -6.51 16.25
C ILE A 279 -8.84 -7.60 16.60
N GLY A 280 -8.24 -7.51 17.80
CA GLY A 280 -7.31 -8.49 18.35
C GLY A 280 -5.85 -8.31 17.91
N GLN A 281 -5.60 -7.44 16.94
CA GLN A 281 -4.26 -7.15 16.42
C GLN A 281 -3.48 -6.22 17.35
N LYS A 282 -2.15 -6.40 17.37
CA LYS A 282 -1.22 -5.57 18.14
C LYS A 282 -0.55 -4.55 17.23
N TYR A 283 -0.40 -3.32 17.69
CA TYR A 283 0.23 -2.23 16.96
C TYR A 283 1.14 -1.42 17.87
N ILE A 284 2.22 -0.84 17.35
CA ILE A 284 2.93 0.23 18.06
C ILE A 284 2.21 1.55 17.80
N ALA A 285 1.81 2.21 18.87
CA ALA A 285 1.01 3.41 18.83
C ALA A 285 1.79 4.60 19.39
N ASN A 286 2.09 5.58 18.54
CA ASN A 286 2.55 6.91 18.92
C ASN A 286 1.33 7.82 19.01
N LEU A 287 0.93 8.24 20.20
CA LEU A 287 -0.38 8.83 20.48
C LEU A 287 -0.27 10.22 21.13
N ILE A 288 -1.12 11.15 20.70
CA ILE A 288 -1.35 12.46 21.33
C ILE A 288 -2.75 12.50 21.91
N TRP A 289 -2.91 13.12 23.07
CA TRP A 289 -4.20 13.37 23.67
C TRP A 289 -4.94 14.49 22.93
N ASP A 290 -6.19 14.21 22.57
CA ASP A 290 -7.11 15.19 22.01
C ASP A 290 -8.22 15.51 23.02
N ALA A 291 -8.27 16.77 23.45
CA ALA A 291 -9.22 17.23 24.46
C ALA A 291 -10.66 17.31 23.93
N GLU A 292 -10.86 17.55 22.63
CA GLU A 292 -12.19 17.68 22.02
C GLU A 292 -12.83 16.30 21.85
N LEU A 293 -12.03 15.30 21.46
CA LEU A 293 -12.49 13.91 21.34
C LEU A 293 -12.47 13.15 22.66
N ASN A 294 -11.83 13.69 23.70
CA ASN A 294 -11.61 13.04 24.99
C ASN A 294 -11.00 11.63 24.83
N GLY A 295 -9.92 11.55 24.05
CA GLY A 295 -9.15 10.32 23.82
C GLY A 295 -7.89 10.60 23.02
N TYR A 296 -7.22 9.55 22.56
CA TYR A 296 -5.95 9.69 21.84
C TYR A 296 -6.14 9.70 20.33
N LYS A 297 -5.27 10.42 19.61
CA LYS A 297 -5.08 10.34 18.15
C LYS A 297 -3.66 9.86 17.86
N TYR A 298 -3.43 9.22 16.71
CA TYR A 298 -2.07 8.89 16.29
C TYR A 298 -1.29 10.15 15.90
N TYR A 299 -0.02 10.17 16.24
CA TYR A 299 0.92 11.20 15.82
C TYR A 299 1.65 10.85 14.52
N ASP A 300 1.98 9.56 14.31
CA ASP A 300 2.75 9.09 13.15
C ASP A 300 1.87 8.34 12.14
N LEU A 301 2.28 8.41 10.87
CA LEU A 301 1.54 8.28 9.62
C LEU A 301 0.95 6.91 9.28
N ASN A 302 1.22 5.87 10.06
CA ASN A 302 0.78 4.51 9.73
C ASN A 302 0.42 3.71 10.98
N MET A 303 -0.81 3.21 11.00
CA MET A 303 -1.28 2.24 11.98
C MET A 303 -1.75 0.97 11.29
N ASP A 304 -1.27 0.75 10.07
CA ASP A 304 -1.91 -0.16 9.15
C ASP A 304 -1.28 -1.55 9.23
N ILE A 305 -0.24 -1.69 10.08
CA ILE A 305 0.68 -2.82 10.01
C ILE A 305 0.84 -3.43 11.40
N PRO A 306 0.34 -4.67 11.59
CA PRO A 306 0.40 -5.34 12.86
C PRO A 306 1.84 -5.66 13.24
N VAL A 307 2.10 -5.68 14.55
CA VAL A 307 3.36 -6.16 15.12
C VAL A 307 3.48 -7.67 14.87
N VAL A 308 4.58 -8.08 14.26
CA VAL A 308 4.95 -9.50 14.17
C VAL A 308 5.88 -9.83 15.33
N GLU A 309 5.44 -10.74 16.20
CA GLU A 309 6.24 -11.26 17.31
C GLU A 309 7.10 -12.44 16.83
N LEU A 310 8.41 -12.33 17.01
CA LEU A 310 9.37 -13.39 16.70
C LEU A 310 9.98 -13.91 17.99
N GLU A 311 9.80 -15.20 18.29
CA GLU A 311 10.23 -15.78 19.56
C GLU A 311 11.64 -16.42 19.52
N ASN A 312 12.30 -16.43 20.68
CA ASN A 312 13.49 -17.22 21.01
C ASN A 312 14.82 -16.77 20.39
N TYR A 313 15.06 -15.46 20.30
CA TYR A 313 16.34 -14.94 19.84
C TYR A 313 17.17 -14.35 21.00
N ASP A 314 18.46 -14.71 21.04
CA ASP A 314 19.46 -13.94 21.80
C ASP A 314 19.94 -12.73 20.97
N GLN A 315 20.61 -11.77 21.60
CA GLN A 315 21.00 -10.53 20.92
C GLN A 315 21.84 -10.78 19.66
N ASP A 316 22.76 -11.74 19.70
CA ASP A 316 23.57 -12.10 18.53
C ASP A 316 22.73 -12.77 17.43
N ALA A 317 21.72 -13.55 17.80
CA ALA A 317 20.78 -14.16 16.87
C ALA A 317 19.87 -13.12 16.23
N ILE A 318 19.51 -12.05 16.96
CA ILE A 318 18.78 -10.90 16.41
C ILE A 318 19.65 -10.18 15.41
N GLU A 319 20.88 -9.81 15.77
CA GLU A 319 21.81 -9.11 14.87
C GLU A 319 22.16 -9.96 13.62
N ARG A 320 22.30 -11.28 13.76
CA ARG A 320 22.47 -12.21 12.62
C ARG A 320 21.22 -12.31 11.75
N THR A 321 20.04 -12.40 12.36
CA THR A 321 18.76 -12.47 11.63
C THR A 321 18.50 -11.18 10.88
N MET A 322 18.77 -10.04 11.53
CA MET A 322 18.79 -8.72 10.90
C MET A 322 19.74 -8.69 9.70
N GLY A 323 20.99 -9.12 9.87
CA GLY A 323 21.96 -9.18 8.79
C GLY A 323 21.57 -10.12 7.65
N ALA A 324 21.01 -11.30 7.96
CA ALA A 324 20.50 -12.26 6.98
C ALA A 324 19.30 -11.72 6.20
N TRP A 325 18.52 -10.83 6.81
CA TRP A 325 17.40 -10.15 6.18
C TRP A 325 17.78 -8.81 5.54
N GLY A 326 19.06 -8.44 5.57
CA GLY A 326 19.58 -7.20 4.98
C GLY A 326 19.27 -5.93 5.78
N LEU A 327 18.78 -6.05 7.01
CA LEU A 327 18.42 -4.94 7.90
C LEU A 327 19.68 -4.26 8.44
N THR A 328 19.75 -2.94 8.36
CA THR A 328 20.85 -2.13 8.94
C THR A 328 20.35 -1.28 10.10
N GLY A 329 21.00 -1.35 11.26
CA GLY A 329 20.62 -0.57 12.46
C GLY A 329 21.03 -1.27 13.76
N LYS A 330 20.77 -0.64 14.91
CA LYS A 330 20.87 -1.30 16.23
C LYS A 330 19.47 -1.64 16.73
N ALA A 331 19.25 -2.90 17.07
CA ALA A 331 18.06 -3.30 17.82
C ALA A 331 18.06 -2.59 19.17
N ILE A 332 16.96 -1.91 19.49
CA ILE A 332 16.80 -1.27 20.79
C ILE A 332 16.24 -2.33 21.73
N SER A 333 17.00 -2.72 22.75
CA SER A 333 16.51 -3.61 23.80
C SER A 333 15.57 -2.86 24.74
N PHE A 334 14.38 -3.40 24.98
CA PHE A 334 13.51 -2.93 26.05
C PHE A 334 12.73 -4.11 26.64
N GLU A 335 12.98 -4.36 27.93
CA GLU A 335 12.62 -5.61 28.63
C GLU A 335 13.09 -6.88 27.90
N ASN A 336 12.25 -7.93 27.90
CA ASN A 336 12.43 -9.18 27.16
C ASN A 336 12.17 -9.00 25.66
N ASN A 337 12.17 -7.78 25.11
CA ASN A 337 11.92 -7.55 23.70
C ASN A 337 12.99 -6.67 23.05
N TYR A 338 13.14 -6.81 21.74
CA TYR A 338 13.97 -5.95 20.91
C TYR A 338 13.13 -5.32 19.81
N TYR A 339 13.35 -4.03 19.63
CA TYR A 339 12.60 -3.18 18.75
C TYR A 339 13.48 -2.76 17.58
N LEU A 340 12.94 -2.87 16.36
CA LEU A 340 13.57 -2.32 15.16
C LEU A 340 12.80 -1.09 14.68
N PRO A 341 13.28 0.12 14.99
CA PRO A 341 12.62 1.35 14.54
C PRO A 341 12.89 1.67 13.06
N ASP A 342 13.87 1.02 12.43
CA ASP A 342 14.35 1.33 11.09
C ASP A 342 14.55 0.05 10.26
N CYS A 343 13.79 -0.08 9.17
CA CYS A 343 13.89 -1.16 8.18
C CYS A 343 14.50 -0.61 6.90
N ASN A 344 15.74 -0.11 6.96
CA ASN A 344 16.51 0.16 5.75
C ASN A 344 17.16 -1.14 5.27
N THR A 345 16.46 -1.87 4.41
CA THR A 345 16.94 -3.10 3.77
C THR A 345 17.41 -2.84 2.33
N LYS A 346 18.59 -3.36 1.98
CA LYS A 346 18.96 -3.58 0.56
C LYS A 346 18.54 -4.99 0.14
N CYS A 347 17.24 -5.19 -0.05
CA CYS A 347 16.69 -6.40 -0.65
C CYS A 347 15.96 -6.05 -1.95
N ASP A 348 15.59 -7.05 -2.76
CA ASP A 348 14.91 -6.82 -4.04
C ASP A 348 13.66 -5.92 -3.92
N ASP A 349 13.23 -5.34 -5.05
CA ASP A 349 12.14 -4.35 -5.10
C ASP A 349 10.80 -4.85 -4.53
N ILE A 350 10.58 -6.18 -4.42
CA ILE A 350 9.36 -6.77 -3.85
C ILE A 350 9.48 -6.86 -2.33
N CYS A 351 10.66 -7.19 -1.81
CA CYS A 351 10.98 -7.16 -0.39
C CYS A 351 11.01 -5.72 0.16
N GLN A 352 11.64 -4.75 -0.53
CA GLN A 352 11.62 -3.35 -0.08
C GLN A 352 10.19 -2.82 0.08
N ARG A 353 9.31 -3.08 -0.89
CA ARG A 353 7.88 -2.68 -0.84
C ARG A 353 7.10 -3.29 0.32
N LYS A 354 7.43 -4.51 0.77
CA LYS A 354 6.76 -5.17 1.91
C LYS A 354 7.42 -4.82 3.25
N PHE A 355 8.71 -4.49 3.29
CA PHE A 355 9.49 -4.32 4.52
C PHE A 355 9.68 -2.86 4.97
N GLU A 356 9.52 -1.87 4.07
CA GLU A 356 9.58 -0.44 4.43
C GLU A 356 8.57 -0.02 5.50
N TYR A 357 7.55 -0.86 5.73
CA TYR A 357 6.41 -0.53 6.57
C TYR A 357 6.20 -1.50 7.76
N VAL A 358 6.94 -2.61 7.84
CA VAL A 358 6.74 -3.61 8.92
C VAL A 358 7.58 -3.29 10.15
N GLN A 359 6.92 -3.20 11.31
CA GLN A 359 7.54 -3.07 12.61
C GLN A 359 7.78 -4.47 13.22
N TYR A 360 9.03 -4.77 13.56
CA TYR A 360 9.41 -6.06 14.16
C TYR A 360 9.64 -5.93 15.66
N MET A 361 9.08 -6.88 16.41
CA MET A 361 9.38 -7.09 17.82
C MET A 361 9.93 -8.51 18.00
N PHE A 362 11.17 -8.61 18.49
CA PHE A 362 11.78 -9.90 18.82
C PHE A 362 11.67 -10.13 20.32
N SER A 363 11.18 -11.28 20.76
CA SER A 363 11.20 -11.64 22.18
C SER A 363 12.46 -12.43 22.55
N GLN A 364 13.01 -12.08 23.70
CA GLN A 364 14.13 -12.76 24.33
C GLN A 364 13.74 -14.17 24.69
N ARG A 365 14.69 -15.07 24.51
CA ARG A 365 14.61 -16.43 25.01
C ARG A 365 14.46 -16.39 26.55
N GLN A 366 13.34 -16.90 27.06
CA GLN A 366 13.12 -17.08 28.50
C GLN A 366 14.08 -18.12 29.10
#